data_AF-A0A9P6P0Q4-F1
#
_entry.id   AF-A0A9P6P0Q4-F1
#
_cell.length_a   1.000
_cell.length_b   1.000
_cell.length_c   1.000
_cell.angle_alpha   90.00
_cell.angle_beta   90.00
_cell.angle_gamma   90.00
#
_symmetry.space_group_name_H-M   'P 1'
#
loop_
_entity.id
_entity.type
_entity.pdbx_description
1 polymer ?
#
loop_
_entity_poly.entity_id
_entity_poly.type
_entity_poly.pdbx_seq_one_letter_code
_entity_poly.pdbx_strand_id
1 'polypeptide(L)'
;MGPLYGTPQNTQQNHSSVQWNHKRVVDKDISLRDQELNAVNAILDSKDSHELLKRVLEEINMTGTYPPYYSRILAKSIEHAAMGFGDPYLALAIFEQAKTRSVESYVTGCTVEVYNAMLLLRWQLWRDVYGMLHLIEEMSSHGISYDQGTRRIVLMVASEVDGDLLALEEKRDNTWSVDARRSANVMTMLVGKWMVK
;
A
#
# COMPACT_ATOMS: atom_id res chain seq x y z
N MET A 1 -75.54 -2.36 -15.23
CA MET A 1 -74.52 -1.38 -14.81
C MET A 1 -73.85 -1.91 -13.56
N GLY A 2 -72.57 -2.26 -13.62
CA GLY A 2 -71.80 -2.72 -12.45
C GLY A 2 -70.49 -1.92 -12.36
N PRO A 3 -70.02 -1.51 -11.17
CA PRO A 3 -68.75 -0.84 -11.03
C PRO A 3 -67.60 -1.85 -10.80
N LEU A 4 -66.54 -1.67 -11.58
CA LEU A 4 -65.23 -2.31 -11.44
C LEU A 4 -64.52 -1.75 -10.20
N TYR A 5 -64.20 -2.62 -9.23
CA TYR A 5 -63.26 -2.32 -8.15
C TYR A 5 -61.84 -2.68 -8.60
N GLY A 6 -60.98 -1.68 -8.71
CA GLY A 6 -59.53 -1.87 -8.74
C GLY A 6 -58.98 -1.83 -7.32
N THR A 7 -58.32 -2.91 -6.89
CA THR A 7 -57.54 -2.96 -5.65
C THR A 7 -56.16 -2.35 -5.89
N PRO A 8 -55.68 -1.42 -5.04
CA PRO A 8 -54.27 -1.05 -5.04
C PRO A 8 -53.52 -2.02 -4.12
N GLN A 9 -52.68 -2.88 -4.70
CA GLN A 9 -51.67 -3.62 -3.94
C GLN A 9 -50.28 -3.05 -4.21
N ASN A 10 -49.56 -2.86 -3.10
CA ASN A 10 -48.12 -3.00 -2.95
C ASN A 10 -47.22 -1.75 -3.05
N THR A 11 -47.28 -0.89 -2.04
CA THR A 11 -46.24 0.13 -1.76
C THR A 11 -45.61 0.01 -0.36
N GLN A 12 -46.16 -0.80 0.55
CA GLN A 12 -45.67 -0.91 1.93
C GLN A 12 -44.58 -1.97 2.16
N GLN A 13 -44.41 -2.96 1.28
CA GLN A 13 -43.35 -3.97 1.43
C GLN A 13 -41.95 -3.48 1.01
N ASN A 14 -41.86 -2.35 0.31
CA ASN A 14 -40.59 -1.85 -0.24
C ASN A 14 -39.80 -0.97 0.74
N HIS A 15 -40.46 -0.33 1.72
CA HIS A 15 -39.79 0.54 2.69
C HIS A 15 -39.09 -0.25 3.80
N SER A 16 -39.68 -1.35 4.27
CA SER A 16 -39.09 -2.21 5.29
C SER A 16 -37.87 -2.95 4.73
N SER A 17 -37.96 -3.54 3.54
CA SER A 17 -36.84 -4.26 2.90
C SER A 17 -35.60 -3.38 2.66
N VAL A 18 -35.78 -2.11 2.28
CA VAL A 18 -34.69 -1.14 2.10
C VAL A 18 -34.02 -0.80 3.44
N GLN A 19 -34.81 -0.62 4.50
CA GLN A 19 -34.29 -0.30 5.84
C GLN A 19 -33.53 -1.48 6.48
N TRP A 20 -33.99 -2.72 6.26
CA TRP A 20 -33.30 -3.94 6.68
C TRP A 20 -31.98 -4.18 5.94
N ASN A 21 -31.91 -3.81 4.65
CA ASN A 21 -30.69 -3.92 3.86
C ASN A 21 -29.66 -2.87 4.28
N HIS A 22 -30.08 -1.63 4.52
CA HIS A 22 -29.18 -0.57 4.96
C HIS A 22 -28.54 -0.91 6.31
N LYS A 23 -29.32 -1.38 7.29
CA LYS A 23 -28.79 -1.80 8.60
C LYS A 23 -27.76 -2.92 8.50
N ARG A 24 -28.00 -3.95 7.66
CA ARG A 24 -27.05 -5.05 7.45
C ARG A 24 -25.74 -4.62 6.79
N VAL A 25 -25.80 -3.66 5.86
CA VAL A 25 -24.59 -3.10 5.22
C VAL A 25 -23.77 -2.31 6.25
N VAL A 26 -24.42 -1.45 7.04
CA VAL A 26 -23.75 -0.67 8.09
C VAL A 26 -23.13 -1.56 9.17
N ASP A 27 -23.85 -2.58 9.65
CA ASP A 27 -23.32 -3.52 10.66
C ASP A 27 -22.11 -4.31 10.12
N LYS A 28 -22.12 -4.66 8.83
CA LYS A 28 -21.00 -5.35 8.17
C LYS A 28 -19.79 -4.43 8.01
N ASP A 29 -19.99 -3.17 7.62
CA ASP A 29 -18.91 -2.20 7.46
C ASP A 29 -18.24 -1.86 8.81
N ILE A 30 -19.02 -1.75 9.88
CA ILE A 30 -18.50 -1.56 11.25
C ILE A 30 -17.64 -2.76 11.65
N SER A 31 -18.16 -3.99 11.46
CA SER A 31 -17.41 -5.21 11.80
C SER A 31 -16.11 -5.35 11.01
N LEU A 32 -16.07 -4.97 9.74
CA LEU A 32 -14.86 -5.03 8.92
C LEU A 32 -13.80 -4.03 9.42
N ARG A 33 -14.23 -2.83 9.79
CA ARG A 33 -13.33 -1.80 10.31
C ARG A 33 -12.76 -2.18 11.67
N ASP A 34 -13.56 -2.82 12.53
CA ASP A 34 -13.09 -3.34 13.81
C ASP A 34 -12.09 -4.48 13.62
N GLN A 35 -12.31 -5.36 12.63
CA GLN A 35 -11.35 -6.41 12.27
C GLN A 35 -10.03 -5.83 11.76
N GLU A 36 -10.08 -4.83 10.87
CA GLU A 36 -8.91 -4.11 10.40
C GLU A 36 -8.12 -3.50 11.56
N LEU A 37 -8.80 -2.75 12.44
CA LEU A 37 -8.19 -2.11 13.60
C LEU A 37 -7.53 -3.13 14.54
N ASN A 38 -8.22 -4.23 14.83
CA ASN A 38 -7.69 -5.29 15.67
C ASN A 38 -6.45 -5.96 15.05
N ALA A 39 -6.48 -6.23 13.74
CA ALA A 39 -5.34 -6.82 13.04
C ALA A 39 -4.12 -5.87 12.99
N VAL A 40 -4.36 -4.58 12.74
CA VAL A 40 -3.29 -3.57 12.74
C VAL A 40 -2.72 -3.37 14.15
N ASN A 41 -3.56 -3.27 15.18
CA ASN A 41 -3.09 -3.14 16.56
C ASN A 41 -2.30 -4.39 16.98
N ALA A 42 -2.75 -5.58 16.60
CA ALA A 42 -2.03 -6.82 16.85
C ALA A 42 -0.62 -6.83 16.23
N ILE A 43 -0.43 -6.20 15.06
CA ILE A 43 0.88 -6.02 14.43
C ILE A 43 1.73 -5.02 15.24
N LEU A 44 1.18 -3.86 15.57
CA LEU A 44 1.88 -2.77 16.23
C LEU A 44 2.23 -3.07 17.70
N ASP A 45 1.46 -3.93 18.36
CA ASP A 45 1.69 -4.38 19.73
C ASP A 45 2.68 -5.56 19.82
N SER A 46 3.26 -5.98 18.69
CA SER A 46 4.29 -7.04 18.68
C SER A 46 5.48 -6.62 19.55
N LYS A 47 6.00 -7.54 20.36
CA LYS A 47 7.11 -7.22 21.28
C LYS A 47 8.48 -7.26 20.61
N ASP A 48 8.61 -8.09 19.59
CA ASP A 48 9.85 -8.32 18.86
C ASP A 48 9.58 -8.71 17.39
N SER A 49 10.66 -8.72 16.60
CA SER A 49 10.65 -9.09 15.18
C SER A 49 10.05 -10.48 14.91
N HIS A 50 10.24 -11.44 15.82
CA HIS A 50 9.72 -12.80 15.64
C HIS A 50 8.21 -12.86 15.85
N GLU A 51 7.68 -12.17 16.86
CA GLU A 51 6.23 -12.04 17.07
C GLU A 51 5.56 -11.36 15.87
N LEU A 52 6.16 -10.27 15.37
CA LEU A 52 5.70 -9.60 14.15
C LEU A 52 5.69 -10.56 12.96
N LEU A 53 6.81 -11.22 12.69
CA LEU A 53 6.93 -12.16 11.57
C LEU A 53 5.85 -13.24 11.65
N LYS A 54 5.65 -13.83 12.83
CA LYS A 54 4.63 -14.86 13.02
C LYS A 54 3.23 -14.35 12.63
N ARG A 55 2.81 -13.20 13.15
CA ARG A 55 1.48 -12.61 12.87
C ARG A 55 1.31 -12.29 11.39
N VAL A 56 2.33 -11.72 10.77
CA VAL A 56 2.29 -11.35 9.35
C VAL A 56 2.26 -12.58 8.46
N LEU A 57 2.98 -13.64 8.82
CA LEU A 57 2.92 -14.90 8.10
C LEU A 57 1.57 -15.60 8.22
N GLU A 58 0.84 -15.43 9.33
CA GLU A 58 -0.53 -15.93 9.45
C GLU A 58 -1.45 -15.24 8.43
N GLU A 59 -1.31 -13.92 8.25
CA GLU A 59 -2.04 -13.14 7.26
C GLU A 59 -1.62 -13.49 5.82
N ILE A 60 -0.31 -13.60 5.53
CA ILE A 60 0.18 -13.95 4.20
C ILE A 60 -0.21 -15.39 3.81
N ASN A 61 -0.09 -16.34 4.74
CA ASN A 61 -0.35 -17.75 4.47
C ASN A 61 -1.82 -18.15 4.60
N MET A 62 -2.71 -17.18 4.84
CA MET A 62 -4.15 -17.44 4.93
C MET A 62 -4.65 -18.24 3.71
N THR A 63 -5.57 -19.16 3.97
CA THR A 63 -6.23 -19.95 2.93
C THR A 63 -7.60 -19.37 2.63
N GLY A 64 -7.88 -19.07 1.37
CA GLY A 64 -9.10 -18.41 0.93
C GLY A 64 -8.86 -16.96 0.52
N THR A 65 -9.93 -16.17 0.49
CA THR A 65 -9.90 -14.79 -0.01
C THR A 65 -9.30 -13.82 1.00
N TYR A 66 -8.30 -13.05 0.57
CA TYR A 66 -7.65 -12.03 1.40
C TYR A 66 -8.64 -10.93 1.83
N PRO A 67 -8.56 -10.46 3.09
CA PRO A 67 -9.44 -9.39 3.53
C PRO A 67 -9.11 -8.07 2.79
N PRO A 68 -10.08 -7.15 2.64
CA PRO A 68 -9.85 -5.86 1.98
C PRO A 68 -8.76 -4.99 2.62
N TYR A 69 -8.48 -5.22 3.90
CA TYR A 69 -7.44 -4.52 4.68
C TYR A 69 -6.07 -5.22 4.64
N TYR A 70 -5.91 -6.29 3.86
CA TYR A 70 -4.65 -7.03 3.77
C TYR A 70 -3.46 -6.15 3.35
N SER A 71 -3.65 -5.22 2.39
CA SER A 71 -2.59 -4.29 2.01
C SER A 71 -2.17 -3.36 3.15
N ARG A 72 -3.12 -2.95 4.01
CA ARG A 72 -2.85 -2.10 5.17
C ARG A 72 -2.01 -2.84 6.19
N ILE A 73 -2.33 -4.11 6.45
CA ILE A 73 -1.54 -5.02 7.29
C ILE A 73 -0.10 -5.05 6.76
N LEU A 74 0.10 -5.36 5.48
CA LEU A 74 1.44 -5.42 4.88
C LEU A 74 2.21 -4.09 5.00
N ALA A 75 1.58 -2.96 4.68
CA ALA A 75 2.21 -1.64 4.78
C ALA A 75 2.65 -1.35 6.23
N LYS A 76 1.77 -1.58 7.21
CA LYS A 76 2.07 -1.36 8.63
C LYS A 76 3.15 -2.30 9.13
N SER A 77 3.17 -3.55 8.70
CA SER A 77 4.20 -4.51 9.05
C SER A 77 5.57 -4.15 8.50
N ILE A 78 5.64 -3.69 7.25
CA ILE A 78 6.87 -3.19 6.63
C ILE A 78 7.41 -1.97 7.39
N GLU A 79 6.55 -0.99 7.67
CA GLU A 79 6.91 0.20 8.43
C GLU A 79 7.38 -0.17 9.85
N HIS A 80 6.65 -1.04 10.54
CA HIS A 80 6.96 -1.41 11.92
C HIS A 80 8.21 -2.28 12.03
N ALA A 81 8.44 -3.22 11.10
CA ALA A 81 9.68 -3.98 11.03
C ALA A 81 10.90 -3.06 10.89
N ALA A 82 10.84 -2.13 9.93
CA ALA A 82 11.97 -1.26 9.60
C ALA A 82 12.21 -0.17 10.65
N MET A 83 11.16 0.52 11.08
CA MET A 83 11.27 1.71 11.95
C MET A 83 11.05 1.39 13.42
N GLY A 84 10.16 0.43 13.73
CA GLY A 84 9.86 0.01 15.10
C GLY A 84 10.95 -0.90 15.66
N PHE A 85 11.37 -1.91 14.91
CA PHE A 85 12.42 -2.85 15.35
C PHE A 85 13.80 -2.57 14.78
N GLY A 86 13.93 -1.65 13.81
CA GLY A 86 15.22 -1.40 13.16
C GLY A 86 15.67 -2.57 12.26
N ASP A 87 14.74 -3.39 11.78
CA ASP A 87 15.01 -4.57 10.95
C ASP A 87 14.47 -4.38 9.52
N PRO A 88 15.24 -3.73 8.64
CA PRO A 88 14.80 -3.49 7.28
C PRO A 88 14.84 -4.73 6.39
N TYR A 89 15.59 -5.77 6.78
CA TYR A 89 15.62 -7.03 6.05
C TYR A 89 14.35 -7.85 6.33
N LEU A 90 13.81 -7.79 7.55
CA LEU A 90 12.49 -8.33 7.84
C LEU A 90 11.40 -7.64 7.02
N ALA A 91 11.45 -6.30 6.94
CA ALA A 91 10.50 -5.54 6.12
C ALA A 91 10.56 -5.98 4.64
N LEU A 92 11.77 -6.13 4.08
CA LEU A 92 11.96 -6.64 2.72
C LEU A 92 11.45 -8.08 2.58
N ALA A 93 11.71 -8.96 3.55
CA ALA A 93 11.26 -10.34 3.52
C ALA A 93 9.72 -10.45 3.55
N ILE A 94 9.05 -9.63 4.35
CA ILE A 94 7.57 -9.53 4.38
C ILE A 94 7.03 -9.14 3.00
N PHE A 95 7.62 -8.11 2.39
CA PHE A 95 7.21 -7.63 1.08
C PHE A 95 7.38 -8.70 -0.02
N GLU A 96 8.55 -9.34 -0.09
CA GLU A 96 8.80 -10.38 -1.09
C GLU A 96 7.97 -11.65 -0.84
N GLN A 97 7.72 -12.00 0.43
CA GLN A 97 6.89 -13.15 0.77
C GLN A 97 5.42 -12.94 0.35
N ALA A 98 4.88 -11.73 0.51
CA ALA A 98 3.54 -11.39 0.03
C ALA A 98 3.48 -11.42 -1.51
N LYS A 99 4.49 -10.85 -2.18
CA LYS A 99 4.56 -10.83 -3.66
C LYS A 99 4.58 -12.24 -4.27
N THR A 100 5.32 -13.15 -3.65
CA THR A 100 5.58 -14.49 -4.20
C THR A 100 4.56 -15.53 -3.75
N ARG A 101 3.70 -15.22 -2.77
CA ARG A 101 2.78 -16.19 -2.15
C ARG A 101 1.75 -16.74 -3.13
N SER A 102 1.03 -15.86 -3.83
CA SER A 102 0.02 -16.20 -4.83
C SER A 102 -0.35 -14.95 -5.63
N VAL A 103 -0.97 -15.15 -6.80
CA VAL A 103 -1.50 -14.03 -7.60
C VAL A 103 -2.53 -13.22 -6.80
N GLU A 104 -3.37 -13.89 -6.01
CA GLU A 104 -4.38 -13.21 -5.20
C GLU A 104 -3.76 -12.37 -4.06
N SER A 105 -2.71 -12.88 -3.43
CA SER A 105 -1.93 -12.14 -2.43
C SER A 105 -1.29 -10.90 -3.06
N TYR A 106 -0.69 -11.05 -4.24
CA TYR A 106 -0.10 -9.92 -4.98
C TYR A 106 -1.16 -8.86 -5.31
N VAL A 107 -2.27 -9.25 -5.95
CA VAL A 107 -3.32 -8.31 -6.39
C VAL A 107 -3.99 -7.61 -5.21
N THR A 108 -4.21 -8.31 -4.10
CA THR A 108 -4.91 -7.74 -2.93
C THR A 108 -3.96 -6.96 -2.01
N GLY A 109 -2.72 -7.41 -1.90
CA GLY A 109 -1.75 -6.90 -0.92
C GLY A 109 -0.78 -5.86 -1.47
N CYS A 110 -0.24 -6.06 -2.67
CA CYS A 110 0.82 -5.23 -3.23
C CYS A 110 0.25 -3.96 -3.90
N THR A 111 -0.39 -3.11 -3.10
CA THR A 111 -1.02 -1.86 -3.54
C THR A 111 -0.03 -0.69 -3.50
N VAL A 112 -0.45 0.46 -4.03
CA VAL A 112 0.35 1.71 -4.04
C VAL A 112 0.88 2.08 -2.64
N GLU A 113 0.12 1.80 -1.58
CA GLU A 113 0.53 2.08 -0.20
C GLU A 113 1.75 1.23 0.21
N VAL A 114 1.72 -0.07 -0.11
CA VAL A 114 2.81 -1.01 0.21
C VAL A 114 4.07 -0.67 -0.58
N TYR A 115 3.93 -0.32 -1.86
CA TYR A 115 5.06 0.13 -2.66
C TYR A 115 5.63 1.46 -2.15
N ASN A 116 4.79 2.42 -1.76
CA ASN A 116 5.26 3.68 -1.17
C ASN A 116 6.04 3.45 0.13
N ALA A 117 5.61 2.52 0.99
CA ALA A 117 6.36 2.14 2.18
C ALA A 117 7.75 1.58 1.82
N MET A 118 7.84 0.68 0.82
CA MET A 118 9.13 0.15 0.38
C MET A 118 10.03 1.17 -0.33
N LEU A 119 9.46 2.06 -1.14
CA LEU A 119 10.21 3.15 -1.78
C LEU A 119 10.85 4.06 -0.73
N LEU A 120 10.08 4.45 0.28
CA LEU A 120 10.57 5.30 1.37
C LEU A 120 11.65 4.57 2.19
N LEU A 121 11.43 3.30 2.53
CA LEU A 121 12.38 2.48 3.27
C LEU A 121 13.70 2.35 2.52
N ARG A 122 13.65 2.03 1.21
CA ARG A 122 14.87 1.91 0.38
C ARG A 122 15.67 3.20 0.34
N TRP A 123 14.98 4.34 0.27
CA TRP A 123 15.67 5.62 0.30
C TRP A 123 16.29 5.92 1.65
N GLN A 124 15.50 5.85 2.73
CA GLN A 124 15.92 6.29 4.05
C GLN A 124 17.05 5.44 4.63
N LEU A 125 17.05 4.13 4.37
CA LEU A 125 17.97 3.21 5.02
C LEU A 125 19.16 2.82 4.14
N TRP A 126 18.98 2.73 2.82
CA TRP A 126 20.03 2.27 1.92
C TRP A 126 20.46 3.31 0.89
N ARG A 127 19.76 4.43 0.77
CA ARG A 127 19.99 5.41 -0.31
C ARG A 127 19.97 4.72 -1.69
N ASP A 128 19.08 3.74 -1.85
CA ASP A 128 19.09 2.81 -2.98
C ASP A 128 18.24 3.30 -4.17
N VAL A 129 18.80 4.20 -4.97
CA VAL A 129 18.11 4.77 -6.15
C VAL A 129 17.76 3.70 -7.19
N TYR A 130 18.62 2.69 -7.36
CA TYR A 130 18.40 1.64 -8.37
C TYR A 130 17.27 0.69 -7.94
N GLY A 131 17.23 0.28 -6.67
CA GLY A 131 16.13 -0.50 -6.15
C GLY A 131 14.82 0.28 -6.12
N MET A 132 14.85 1.59 -5.90
CA MET A 132 13.67 2.44 -6.08
C MET A 132 13.18 2.47 -7.53
N LEU A 133 14.09 2.62 -8.50
CA LEU A 133 13.74 2.58 -9.92
C LEU A 133 13.09 1.22 -10.28
N HIS A 134 13.68 0.11 -9.84
CA HIS A 134 13.11 -1.22 -10.06
C HIS A 134 11.69 -1.33 -9.50
N LEU A 135 11.43 -0.81 -8.29
CA LEU A 135 10.07 -0.81 -7.72
C LEU A 135 9.09 0.05 -8.54
N ILE A 136 9.51 1.22 -9.01
CA ILE A 136 8.68 2.09 -9.86
C ILE A 136 8.37 1.41 -11.20
N GLU A 137 9.35 0.75 -11.82
CA GLU A 137 9.16 -0.02 -13.05
C GLU A 137 8.23 -1.22 -12.84
N GLU A 138 8.39 -1.94 -11.72
CA GLU A 138 7.52 -3.06 -11.34
C GLU A 138 6.06 -2.61 -11.16
N MET A 139 5.83 -1.46 -10.53
CA MET A 139 4.49 -0.87 -10.43
C MET A 139 3.91 -0.57 -11.82
N SER A 140 4.71 0.01 -12.73
CA SER A 140 4.28 0.28 -14.11
C SER A 140 3.95 -1.00 -14.88
N SER A 141 4.79 -2.04 -14.79
CA SER A 141 4.60 -3.30 -15.52
C SER A 141 3.39 -4.09 -15.02
N HIS A 142 3.05 -3.97 -13.73
CA HIS A 142 1.92 -4.68 -13.12
C HIS A 142 0.65 -3.81 -13.03
N GLY A 143 0.64 -2.61 -13.62
CA GLY A 143 -0.54 -1.76 -13.69
C GLY A 143 -0.94 -1.10 -12.37
N ILE A 144 0.00 -1.02 -11.41
CA ILE A 144 -0.20 -0.34 -10.14
C ILE A 144 -0.02 1.16 -10.39
N SER A 145 -1.11 1.91 -10.15
CA SER A 145 -1.10 3.36 -10.34
C SER A 145 -0.23 4.06 -9.29
N TYR A 146 0.32 5.20 -9.67
CA TYR A 146 1.02 6.10 -8.75
C TYR A 146 0.04 7.07 -8.10
N ASP A 147 0.30 7.42 -6.84
CA ASP A 147 -0.46 8.44 -6.13
C ASP A 147 0.40 9.68 -5.81
N GLN A 148 -0.22 10.66 -5.14
CA GLN A 148 0.50 11.85 -4.67
C GLN A 148 1.60 11.51 -3.65
N GLY A 149 1.49 10.39 -2.94
CA GLY A 149 2.53 9.85 -2.08
C GLY A 149 3.75 9.44 -2.90
N THR A 150 3.56 8.61 -3.92
CA THR A 150 4.62 8.13 -4.82
C THR A 150 5.36 9.31 -5.44
N ARG A 151 4.62 10.31 -5.96
CA ARG A 151 5.24 11.52 -6.53
C ARG A 151 6.06 12.30 -5.53
N ARG A 152 5.56 12.50 -4.31
CA ARG A 152 6.32 13.22 -3.27
C ARG A 152 7.61 12.49 -2.92
N ILE A 153 7.57 11.16 -2.79
CA ILE A 153 8.75 10.34 -2.51
C ILE A 153 9.78 10.50 -3.64
N VAL A 154 9.36 10.30 -4.89
CA VAL A 154 10.27 10.37 -6.05
C VAL A 154 10.86 11.77 -6.23
N LEU A 155 10.07 12.83 -6.07
CA LEU A 155 10.58 14.21 -6.18
C LEU A 155 11.54 14.58 -5.05
N MET A 156 11.28 14.09 -3.83
CA MET A 156 12.20 14.26 -2.69
C MET A 156 13.55 13.60 -3.01
N VAL A 157 13.54 12.36 -3.48
CA VAL A 157 14.77 11.66 -3.87
C VAL A 157 15.50 12.36 -5.01
N ALA A 158 14.79 12.75 -6.08
CA ALA A 158 15.39 13.46 -7.20
C ALA A 158 16.03 14.78 -6.74
N SER A 159 15.32 15.55 -5.91
CA SER A 159 15.83 16.81 -5.36
C SER A 159 17.05 16.61 -4.44
N GLU A 160 17.14 15.52 -3.70
CA GLU A 160 18.31 15.23 -2.84
C GLU A 160 19.51 14.79 -3.70
N VAL A 161 19.28 13.91 -4.68
CA VAL A 161 20.30 13.44 -5.63
C VAL A 161 20.86 14.59 -6.49
N ASP A 162 20.00 15.54 -6.87
CA ASP A 162 20.37 16.76 -7.58
C ASP A 162 20.91 17.85 -6.65
N GLY A 163 20.39 17.99 -5.43
CA GLY A 163 20.84 18.98 -4.45
C GLY A 163 22.29 18.75 -4.00
N ASP A 164 22.70 17.48 -3.94
CA ASP A 164 24.10 17.07 -3.75
C ASP A 164 25.02 17.56 -4.89
N LEU A 165 24.50 18.04 -6.04
CA LEU A 165 25.28 18.68 -7.11
C LEU A 165 25.61 20.15 -6.81
N LEU A 166 24.71 20.89 -6.14
CA LEU A 166 24.88 22.33 -5.88
C LEU A 166 25.74 22.60 -4.64
N ALA A 167 25.83 21.63 -3.72
CA ALA A 167 26.76 21.69 -2.59
C ALA A 167 28.24 21.42 -2.99
N LEU A 168 28.52 21.17 -4.28
CA LEU A 168 29.84 20.75 -4.78
C LEU A 168 30.86 21.88 -4.98
N GLU A 169 30.54 23.13 -4.65
CA GLU A 169 31.61 24.15 -4.57
C GLU A 169 32.46 24.01 -3.30
N GLU A 170 32.00 23.28 -2.27
CA GLU A 170 32.76 23.05 -1.04
C GLU A 170 32.67 21.59 -0.55
N LYS A 171 33.56 20.74 -1.09
CA LYS A 171 34.05 19.47 -0.51
C LYS A 171 33.01 18.48 0.04
N ARG A 172 32.71 17.42 -0.72
CA ARG A 172 32.47 16.05 -0.19
C ARG A 172 32.72 14.96 -1.25
N ASP A 173 33.33 13.87 -0.81
CA ASP A 173 33.67 12.64 -1.56
C ASP A 173 32.44 11.74 -1.87
N ASN A 174 31.24 12.33 -1.92
CA ASN A 174 29.97 11.59 -2.05
C ASN A 174 29.13 12.16 -3.19
N THR A 175 29.72 12.20 -4.39
CA THR A 175 29.00 12.63 -5.59
C THR A 175 28.22 11.45 -6.16
N TRP A 176 26.90 11.56 -6.28
CA TRP A 176 26.08 10.58 -6.99
C TRP A 176 26.59 10.35 -8.41
N SER A 177 26.62 9.08 -8.86
CA SER A 177 27.00 8.78 -10.23
C SER A 177 26.01 9.38 -11.23
N VAL A 178 26.49 9.64 -12.45
CA VAL A 178 25.63 10.09 -13.56
C VAL A 178 24.46 9.11 -13.77
N ASP A 179 24.72 7.81 -13.60
CA ASP A 179 23.69 6.77 -13.72
C ASP A 179 22.65 6.86 -12.61
N ALA A 180 23.03 7.13 -11.36
CA ALA A 180 22.08 7.32 -10.26
C ALA A 180 21.17 8.54 -10.51
N ARG A 181 21.75 9.64 -11.00
CA ARG A 181 20.98 10.83 -11.41
C ARG A 181 20.03 10.51 -12.55
N ARG A 182 20.48 9.74 -13.54
CA ARG A 182 19.64 9.29 -14.64
C ARG A 182 18.47 8.44 -14.13
N SER A 183 18.72 7.52 -13.20
CA SER A 183 17.67 6.70 -12.57
C SER A 183 16.64 7.54 -11.83
N ALA A 184 17.05 8.55 -11.06
CA ALA A 184 16.14 9.48 -10.39
C ALA A 184 15.28 10.30 -11.38
N ASN A 185 15.87 10.73 -12.49
CA ASN A 185 15.16 11.41 -13.57
C ASN A 185 14.15 10.49 -14.26
N VAL A 186 14.51 9.22 -14.52
CA VAL A 186 13.60 8.22 -15.09
C VAL A 186 12.40 8.00 -14.16
N MET A 187 12.62 7.84 -12.86
CA MET A 187 11.51 7.72 -11.90
C MET A 187 10.58 8.93 -11.97
N THR A 188 11.13 10.16 -12.03
CA THR A 188 10.33 11.39 -12.13
C THR A 188 9.48 11.44 -13.41
N MET A 189 10.05 11.01 -14.54
CA MET A 189 9.32 10.92 -15.80
C MET A 189 8.20 9.88 -15.77
N LEU A 190 8.45 8.70 -15.20
CA LEU A 190 7.45 7.65 -15.07
C LEU A 190 6.27 8.12 -14.22
N VAL A 191 6.55 8.65 -13.03
CA VAL A 191 5.48 9.13 -12.13
C VAL A 191 4.74 10.32 -12.73
N GLY A 192 5.44 11.25 -13.39
CA GLY A 192 4.84 12.41 -14.04
C GLY A 192 3.84 12.04 -15.15
N LYS A 193 4.17 11.07 -16.01
CA LYS A 193 3.30 10.63 -17.12
C LYS A 193 1.95 10.11 -16.65
N TRP A 194 1.91 9.39 -15.54
CA TRP A 194 0.68 8.77 -15.04
C TRP A 194 -0.29 9.74 -14.37
N MET A 195 0.22 10.90 -13.92
CA MET A 195 -0.59 11.90 -13.23
C MET A 195 -1.26 12.90 -14.17
N VAL A 196 -0.93 12.85 -15.47
CA VAL A 196 -1.63 13.59 -16.51
C VAL A 196 -2.76 12.69 -17.03
N LYS A 197 -3.90 12.69 -16.35
CA LYS A 197 -5.17 12.10 -16.82
C LYS A 197 -6.30 13.09 -16.61
#